data_AF-A0A6S7HLH9-F1
#
_entry.id   AF-A0A6S7HLH9-F1
#
_cell.length_a   1.000
_cell.length_b   1.000
_cell.length_c   1.000
_cell.angle_alpha   90.00
_cell.angle_beta   90.00
_cell.angle_gamma   90.00
#
_symmetry.space_group_name_H-M   'P 1'
#
loop_
_entity.id
_entity.type
_entity.pdbx_description
1 polymer ?
#
loop_
_entity_poly.entity_id
_entity_poly.type
_entity_poly.pdbx_seq_one_letter_code
_entity_poly.pdbx_strand_id
1 'polypeptide(L)'
;MEPEDFSWLSQVIPFLLLLGILEYVTGRLRDLPTVRMNDCLHSWSAALISAMPRLLVTSLDTAAYAVVYDAMYKSSSPDDSSLFRNWFLVFLATDLGYYWFHRAAHEINVLWAAHQVHHSSEDFNISVSLRQSVVQQFVTW
;
A
#
# COMPACT_ATOMS: atom_id res chain seq x y z
N MET A 1 -2.05 -13.29 -23.80
CA MET A 1 -2.57 -12.27 -22.87
C MET A 1 -1.92 -10.98 -23.28
N GLU A 2 -2.69 -10.02 -23.80
CA GLU A 2 -2.14 -8.80 -24.40
C GLU A 2 -1.40 -7.98 -23.33
N PRO A 3 -0.30 -7.26 -23.67
CA PRO A 3 0.57 -6.61 -22.70
C PRO A 3 -0.01 -5.34 -22.05
N GLU A 4 -1.25 -4.94 -22.38
CA GLU A 4 -1.75 -3.59 -22.10
C GLU A 4 -2.69 -3.46 -20.88
N ASP A 5 -3.19 -4.55 -20.29
CA ASP A 5 -4.44 -4.43 -19.53
C ASP A 5 -4.38 -4.13 -18.02
N PHE A 6 -3.25 -4.20 -17.32
CA PHE A 6 -3.29 -4.00 -15.86
C PHE A 6 -2.07 -3.29 -15.27
N SER A 7 -2.03 -1.97 -15.43
CA SER A 7 -1.47 -1.14 -14.36
C SER A 7 -2.64 -0.73 -13.47
N TRP A 8 -2.96 -1.51 -12.43
CA TRP A 8 -3.97 -1.13 -11.43
C TRP A 8 -3.75 0.30 -10.90
N LEU A 9 -2.52 0.81 -10.94
CA LEU A 9 -2.17 2.21 -10.65
C LEU A 9 -2.96 3.19 -11.53
N SER A 10 -3.13 2.92 -12.82
CA SER A 10 -3.91 3.80 -13.73
C SER A 10 -5.40 3.83 -13.37
N GLN A 11 -5.90 2.78 -12.70
CA GLN A 11 -7.28 2.70 -12.23
C GLN A 11 -7.47 3.39 -10.87
N VAL A 12 -6.48 3.27 -9.97
CA VAL A 12 -6.55 3.80 -8.60
C VAL A 12 -6.21 5.28 -8.51
N ILE A 13 -5.25 5.78 -9.32
CA ILE A 13 -4.84 7.20 -9.29
C ILE A 13 -6.02 8.16 -9.54
N PRO A 14 -6.88 7.95 -10.56
CA PRO A 14 -8.06 8.81 -10.76
C PRO A 14 -9.00 8.83 -9.55
N PHE A 15 -9.16 7.70 -8.87
CA PHE A 15 -10.01 7.59 -7.69
C PHE A 15 -9.43 8.37 -6.50
N LEU A 16 -8.13 8.28 -6.25
CA LEU A 16 -7.46 9.06 -5.20
C LEU A 16 -7.54 10.57 -5.48
N LEU A 17 -7.35 10.99 -6.73
CA LEU A 17 -7.50 12.38 -7.15
C LEU A 17 -8.94 12.88 -6.96
N LEU A 18 -9.92 12.06 -7.35
CA LEU A 18 -11.34 12.37 -7.16
C LEU A 18 -11.67 12.55 -5.68
N LEU A 19 -11.24 11.63 -4.82
CA LEU A 19 -11.48 11.72 -3.38
C LEU A 19 -10.79 12.94 -2.75
N GLY A 20 -9.59 13.32 -3.20
CA GLY A 20 -8.92 14.55 -2.75
C GLY A 20 -9.64 15.83 -3.19
N ILE A 21 -10.18 15.85 -4.41
CA ILE A 21 -11.02 16.97 -4.87
C ILE A 21 -12.30 17.03 -4.03
N LEU A 22 -12.94 15.89 -3.77
CA LEU A 22 -14.15 15.83 -2.93
C LEU A 22 -13.86 16.29 -1.49
N GLU A 23 -12.75 15.86 -0.89
CA GLU A 23 -12.30 16.33 0.43
C GLU A 23 -12.15 17.86 0.45
N TYR A 24 -11.46 18.43 -0.54
CA TYR A 24 -11.27 19.88 -0.62
C TYR A 24 -12.60 20.64 -0.84
N VAL A 25 -13.44 20.19 -1.79
CA VAL A 25 -14.73 20.82 -2.09
C VAL A 25 -15.67 20.74 -0.89
N THR A 26 -15.79 19.56 -0.26
CA THR A 26 -16.64 19.40 0.93
C THR A 26 -16.14 20.21 2.12
N GLY A 27 -14.82 20.30 2.31
CA GLY A 27 -14.21 21.18 3.31
C GLY A 27 -14.60 22.64 3.10
N ARG A 28 -14.52 23.14 1.86
CA ARG A 28 -14.96 24.50 1.52
C ARG A 28 -16.45 24.73 1.68
N LEU A 29 -17.29 23.78 1.26
CA LEU A 29 -18.74 23.88 1.39
C LEU A 29 -19.21 23.87 2.86
N ARG A 30 -18.41 23.30 3.76
CA ARG A 30 -18.72 23.18 5.20
C ARG A 30 -17.94 24.16 6.08
N ASP A 31 -17.17 25.07 5.48
CA ASP A 31 -16.29 26.02 6.20
C ASP A 31 -15.34 25.33 7.19
N LEU A 32 -14.86 24.14 6.81
CA LEU A 32 -13.87 23.39 7.58
C LEU A 32 -12.45 23.78 7.14
N PRO A 33 -11.44 23.61 8.03
CA PRO A 33 -10.05 23.71 7.63
C PRO A 33 -9.78 22.81 6.43
N THR A 34 -9.33 23.39 5.32
CA THR A 34 -8.98 22.63 4.12
C THR A 34 -7.54 22.17 4.15
N VAL A 35 -7.25 21.17 3.32
CA VAL A 35 -5.93 20.56 3.16
C VAL A 35 -4.81 21.60 3.04
N ARG A 36 -3.77 21.46 3.87
CA ARG A 36 -2.59 22.31 3.80
C ARG A 36 -1.73 21.91 2.61
N MET A 37 -1.59 22.82 1.65
CA MET A 37 -0.88 22.52 0.40
C MET A 37 0.57 22.06 0.61
N ASN A 38 1.26 22.62 1.61
CA ASN A 38 2.62 22.19 1.94
C ASN A 38 2.66 20.75 2.48
N ASP A 39 1.67 20.33 3.27
CA ASP A 39 1.55 18.96 3.78
C ASP A 39 1.28 17.96 2.63
N CYS A 40 0.39 18.34 1.70
CA CYS A 40 0.15 17.58 0.48
C CYS A 40 1.43 17.43 -0.34
N LEU A 41 2.09 18.53 -0.67
CA LEU A 41 3.34 18.52 -1.45
C LEU A 41 4.39 17.62 -0.82
N HIS A 42 4.48 17.60 0.52
CA HIS A 42 5.38 16.69 1.23
C HIS A 42 4.98 15.23 1.04
N SER A 43 3.71 14.89 1.21
CA SER A 43 3.21 13.51 1.01
C SER A 43 3.41 13.02 -0.43
N TRP A 44 3.17 13.87 -1.44
CA TRP A 44 3.45 13.55 -2.84
C TRP A 44 4.95 13.37 -3.10
N SER A 45 5.79 14.21 -2.51
CA SER A 45 7.24 14.08 -2.63
C SER A 45 7.74 12.78 -2.01
N ALA A 46 7.21 12.41 -0.84
CA ALA A 46 7.51 11.14 -0.19
C ALA A 46 7.13 9.95 -1.08
N ALA A 47 5.96 9.99 -1.73
CA ALA A 47 5.51 8.95 -2.65
C ALA A 47 6.44 8.76 -3.85
N LEU A 48 6.91 9.86 -4.45
CA LEU A 48 7.85 9.82 -5.57
C LEU A 48 9.20 9.21 -5.15
N ILE A 49 9.69 9.58 -3.98
CA ILE A 49 10.96 9.07 -3.45
C ILE A 49 10.82 7.59 -3.05
N SER A 50 9.72 7.21 -2.39
CA SER A 50 9.47 5.82 -2.00
C SER A 50 9.21 4.90 -3.21
N ALA A 51 8.84 5.45 -4.37
CA ALA A 51 8.72 4.68 -5.60
C ALA A 51 10.08 4.28 -6.21
N MET A 52 11.19 4.93 -5.84
CA MET A 52 12.52 4.63 -6.39
C MET A 52 13.00 3.19 -6.14
N PRO A 53 12.91 2.62 -4.92
CA PRO A 53 13.31 1.23 -4.68
C PRO A 53 12.37 0.18 -5.30
N ARG A 54 11.27 0.59 -5.94
CA ARG A 54 10.18 -0.31 -6.35
C ARG A 54 10.62 -1.44 -7.26
N LEU A 55 11.56 -1.21 -8.19
CA LEU A 55 12.08 -2.25 -9.07
C LEU A 55 12.77 -3.37 -8.29
N LEU A 56 13.58 -3.00 -7.29
CA LEU A 56 14.30 -3.96 -6.45
C LEU A 56 13.33 -4.76 -5.57
N VAL A 57 12.42 -4.06 -4.88
CA VAL A 57 11.43 -4.69 -4.00
C VAL A 57 10.53 -5.63 -4.80
N THR A 58 9.96 -5.17 -5.91
CA THR A 58 9.07 -5.99 -6.76
C THR A 58 9.80 -7.23 -7.28
N SER A 59 11.09 -7.11 -7.61
CA SER A 59 11.90 -8.25 -8.08
C SER A 59 12.12 -9.29 -6.97
N LEU A 60 12.40 -8.85 -5.74
CA LEU A 60 12.53 -9.73 -4.58
C LEU A 60 11.19 -10.41 -4.24
N ASP A 61 10.09 -9.66 -4.23
CA ASP A 61 8.76 -10.20 -3.95
C ASP A 61 8.33 -11.22 -5.02
N THR A 62 8.58 -10.91 -6.30
CA THR A 62 8.27 -11.83 -7.40
C THR A 62 9.09 -13.11 -7.30
N ALA A 63 10.38 -13.01 -6.93
CA ALA A 63 11.24 -14.17 -6.74
C ALA A 63 10.77 -15.02 -5.54
N ALA A 64 10.46 -14.39 -4.41
CA ALA A 64 9.92 -15.06 -3.23
C ALA A 64 8.58 -15.76 -3.55
N TYR A 65 7.69 -15.06 -4.26
CA TYR A 65 6.43 -15.63 -4.74
C TYR A 65 6.67 -16.84 -5.64
N ALA A 66 7.59 -16.77 -6.60
CA ALA A 66 7.89 -17.88 -7.51
C ALA A 66 8.39 -19.12 -6.76
N VAL A 67 9.24 -18.94 -5.73
CA VAL A 67 9.73 -20.05 -4.88
C VAL A 67 8.59 -20.69 -4.09
N VAL A 68 7.75 -19.88 -3.46
CA VAL A 68 6.59 -20.37 -2.70
C VAL A 68 5.59 -21.06 -3.64
N TYR A 69 5.33 -20.46 -4.80
CA TYR A 69 4.46 -21.01 -5.82
C TYR A 69 4.95 -22.38 -6.28
N ASP A 70 6.23 -22.54 -6.65
CA ASP A 70 6.76 -23.83 -7.09
C ASP A 70 6.65 -24.91 -5.99
N ALA A 71 6.94 -24.54 -4.74
CA ALA A 71 6.81 -25.45 -3.60
C ALA A 71 5.35 -25.89 -3.33
N MET A 72 4.40 -24.94 -3.43
CA MET A 72 2.98 -25.20 -3.15
C MET A 72 2.25 -25.83 -4.34
N TYR A 73 2.59 -25.43 -5.57
CA TYR A 73 1.99 -25.94 -6.81
C TYR A 73 2.26 -27.43 -6.98
N LYS A 74 3.48 -27.90 -6.67
CA LYS A 74 3.82 -29.33 -6.72
C LYS A 74 3.05 -30.20 -5.72
N SER A 75 2.47 -29.60 -4.69
CA SER A 75 1.71 -30.30 -3.64
C SER A 75 0.19 -30.17 -3.76
N SER A 76 -0.31 -29.41 -4.75
CA SER A 76 -1.75 -29.17 -4.94
C SER A 76 -2.28 -29.84 -6.21
N SER A 77 -3.43 -30.51 -6.10
CA SER A 77 -4.20 -30.98 -7.27
C SER A 77 -5.05 -29.83 -7.82
N PRO A 78 -5.16 -29.67 -9.14
CA PRO A 78 -5.86 -28.54 -9.79
C PRO A 78 -7.39 -28.72 -9.73
N ASP A 79 -7.93 -28.91 -8.53
CA ASP A 79 -9.37 -29.01 -8.30
C ASP A 79 -9.94 -27.60 -8.04
N ASP A 80 -10.65 -27.09 -9.04
CA ASP A 80 -11.23 -25.74 -9.14
C ASP A 80 -12.27 -25.45 -8.03
N SER A 81 -12.81 -26.51 -7.41
CA SER A 81 -13.80 -26.44 -6.34
C SER A 81 -13.30 -25.79 -5.04
N SER A 82 -12.00 -25.53 -4.90
CA SER A 82 -11.39 -24.92 -3.71
C SER A 82 -11.01 -23.44 -3.85
N LEU A 83 -11.24 -22.82 -5.02
CA LEU A 83 -10.75 -21.48 -5.33
C LEU A 83 -11.20 -20.42 -4.30
N PHE A 84 -12.49 -20.36 -3.99
CA PHE A 84 -13.03 -19.39 -3.03
C PHE A 84 -12.45 -19.59 -1.62
N ARG A 85 -12.31 -20.84 -1.17
CA ARG A 85 -11.73 -21.16 0.14
C ARG A 85 -10.27 -20.70 0.21
N ASN A 86 -9.48 -21.02 -0.82
CA ASN A 86 -8.05 -20.67 -0.85
C ASN A 86 -7.88 -19.14 -0.92
N TRP A 87 -8.66 -18.46 -1.75
CA TRP A 87 -8.69 -17.00 -1.82
C TRP A 87 -9.05 -16.39 -0.46
N PHE A 88 -10.08 -16.90 0.22
CA PHE A 88 -10.52 -16.39 1.51
C PHE A 88 -9.48 -16.60 2.61
N LEU A 89 -8.81 -17.76 2.63
CA LEU A 89 -7.72 -18.04 3.57
C LEU A 89 -6.53 -17.11 3.34
N VAL A 90 -6.16 -16.86 2.07
CA VAL A 90 -5.10 -15.90 1.73
C VAL A 90 -5.50 -14.49 2.15
N PHE A 91 -6.72 -14.06 1.82
CA PHE A 91 -7.25 -12.76 2.25
C PHE A 91 -7.12 -12.57 3.76
N LEU A 92 -7.58 -13.54 4.55
CA LEU A 92 -7.52 -13.48 6.01
C LEU A 92 -6.07 -13.49 6.52
N ALA A 93 -5.20 -14.32 5.94
CA ALA A 93 -3.80 -14.39 6.31
C ALA A 93 -3.07 -13.07 6.02
N THR A 94 -3.33 -12.45 4.86
CA THR A 94 -2.77 -11.16 4.47
C THR A 94 -3.25 -10.05 5.40
N ASP A 95 -4.55 -9.99 5.70
CA ASP A 95 -5.13 -8.97 6.59
C ASP A 95 -4.56 -9.07 8.01
N LEU A 96 -4.53 -10.28 8.58
CA LEU A 96 -3.95 -10.53 9.89
C LEU A 96 -2.44 -10.25 9.92
N GLY A 97 -1.71 -10.66 8.87
CA GLY A 97 -0.28 -10.39 8.73
C GLY A 97 0.01 -8.90 8.72
N TYR A 98 -0.77 -8.13 7.95
CA TYR A 98 -0.67 -6.68 7.89
C TYR A 98 -0.98 -6.03 9.24
N TYR A 99 -2.04 -6.47 9.93
CA TYR A 99 -2.39 -5.98 11.27
C TYR A 99 -1.22 -6.19 12.25
N TRP A 100 -0.63 -7.39 12.30
CA TRP A 100 0.48 -7.68 13.21
C TRP A 100 1.74 -6.89 12.85
N PHE A 101 2.04 -6.76 11.55
CA PHE A 101 3.12 -5.90 11.10
C PHE A 101 2.89 -4.45 11.58
N HIS A 102 1.71 -3.90 11.33
CA HIS A 102 1.38 -2.52 11.67
C HIS A 102 1.49 -2.29 13.18
N ARG A 103 0.95 -3.22 13.99
CA ARG A 103 1.11 -3.20 15.45
C ARG A 103 2.59 -3.23 15.85
N ALA A 104 3.39 -4.13 15.27
CA ALA A 104 4.82 -4.20 15.56
C ALA A 104 5.55 -2.92 15.14
N ALA A 105 5.13 -2.25 14.07
CA ALA A 105 5.66 -0.95 13.66
C ALA A 105 5.38 0.17 14.66
N HIS A 106 4.33 0.05 15.47
CA HIS A 106 4.03 0.96 16.58
C HIS A 106 4.68 0.55 17.91
N GLU A 107 5.16 -0.68 18.05
CA GLU A 107 5.73 -1.20 19.31
C GLU A 107 7.26 -1.41 19.27
N ILE A 108 7.87 -1.56 18.10
CA ILE A 108 9.30 -1.90 17.93
C ILE A 108 10.05 -0.73 17.29
N ASN A 109 11.07 -0.20 17.98
CA ASN A 109 11.81 1.01 17.59
C ASN A 109 12.33 1.02 16.14
N VAL A 110 12.90 -0.10 15.65
CA VAL A 110 13.44 -0.16 14.28
C VAL A 110 12.33 -0.12 13.22
N LEU A 111 11.18 -0.72 13.51
CA LEU A 111 10.02 -0.70 12.62
C LEU A 111 9.31 0.67 12.71
N TRP A 112 9.25 1.26 13.90
CA TRP A 112 8.79 2.64 14.09
C TRP A 112 9.63 3.63 13.29
N ALA A 113 10.96 3.48 13.27
CA ALA A 113 11.83 4.36 12.49
C ALA A 113 11.48 4.36 10.99
N ALA A 114 11.06 3.22 10.44
CA ALA A 114 10.56 3.11 9.07
C ALA A 114 9.14 3.67 8.91
N HIS A 115 8.28 3.50 9.92
CA HIS A 115 6.85 3.79 9.84
C HIS A 115 6.46 5.22 10.23
N GLN A 116 7.22 5.88 11.11
CA GLN A 116 6.90 7.20 11.67
C GLN A 116 6.72 8.30 10.61
N VAL A 117 7.35 8.16 9.43
CA VAL A 117 7.19 9.10 8.31
C VAL A 117 5.72 9.16 7.89
N HIS A 118 5.02 8.03 7.90
CA HIS A 118 3.58 7.98 7.63
C HIS A 118 2.77 8.79 8.65
N HIS A 119 3.16 8.71 9.93
CA HIS A 119 2.51 9.41 11.04
C HIS A 119 3.01 10.85 11.26
N SER A 120 3.87 11.36 10.38
CA SER A 120 4.43 12.72 10.53
C SER A 120 3.50 13.84 10.08
N SER A 121 2.36 13.53 9.45
CA SER A 121 1.40 14.55 9.06
C SER A 121 0.62 15.03 10.28
N GLU A 122 0.48 16.35 10.39
CA GLU A 122 -0.36 16.99 11.41
C GLU A 122 -1.84 16.98 11.00
N ASP A 123 -2.13 16.72 9.72
CA ASP A 123 -3.47 16.78 9.14
C ASP A 123 -3.97 15.37 8.81
N PHE A 124 -5.24 15.09 9.13
CA PHE A 124 -5.89 13.87 8.65
C PHE A 124 -6.50 14.14 7.27
N ASN A 125 -5.72 13.91 6.21
CA ASN A 125 -6.16 14.10 4.82
C ASN A 125 -5.78 12.95 3.89
N ILE A 126 -6.37 12.91 2.69
CA ILE A 126 -6.16 11.76 1.79
C ILE A 126 -4.72 11.61 1.33
N SER A 127 -3.97 12.71 1.23
CA SER A 127 -2.59 12.66 0.73
C SER A 127 -1.66 11.92 1.69
N VAL A 128 -2.00 11.80 2.97
CA VAL A 128 -1.22 11.05 3.97
C VAL A 128 -1.09 9.57 3.61
N SER A 129 -2.06 9.01 2.87
CA SER A 129 -1.96 7.64 2.34
C SER A 129 -0.71 7.44 1.46
N LEU A 130 -0.26 8.48 0.77
CA LEU A 130 0.90 8.49 -0.12
C LEU A 130 2.22 8.71 0.63
N ARG A 131 2.16 9.11 1.91
CA ARG A 131 3.34 9.44 2.71
C ARG A 131 3.99 8.18 3.27
N GLN A 132 4.74 7.47 2.45
CA GLN A 132 5.51 6.30 2.88
C GLN A 132 7.00 6.62 2.91
N SER A 133 7.74 6.01 3.85
CA SER A 133 9.20 6.10 3.83
C SER A 133 9.78 5.17 2.76
N VAL A 134 11.01 5.47 2.32
CA VAL A 134 11.77 4.57 1.42
C VAL A 134 12.00 3.21 2.08
N VAL A 135 12.25 3.19 3.39
CA VAL A 135 12.53 1.96 4.14
C VAL A 135 11.27 1.11 4.30
N GLN A 136 10.09 1.73 4.44
CA GLN A 136 8.81 1.04 4.55
C GLN A 136 8.62 0.02 3.42
N GLN A 137 9.04 0.37 2.20
CA GLN A 137 8.93 -0.49 1.01
C GLN A 137 9.68 -1.82 1.13
N PHE A 138 10.64 -1.95 2.04
CA PHE A 138 11.42 -3.18 2.23
C PHE A 138 10.92 -4.05 3.38
N VAL A 139 10.01 -3.53 4.20
CA VAL A 139 9.55 -4.21 5.43
C VAL A 139 8.06 -4.52 5.41
N THR A 140 7.32 -3.97 4.43
CA THR A 140 5.91 -4.28 4.17
C THR A 140 5.69 -4.75 2.75
N TRP A 141 4.69 -5.61 2.58
CA TRP A 141 4.22 -6.13 1.31
C TRP A 141 2.85 -5.56 0.95
#